data_AF-A0A090T946-F1
#
_entry.id   AF-A0A090T946-F1
#
_cell.length_a   1.000
_cell.length_b   1.000
_cell.length_c   1.000
_cell.angle_alpha   90.00
_cell.angle_beta   90.00
_cell.angle_gamma   90.00
#
_symmetry.space_group_name_H-M   'P 1'
#
loop_
_entity.id
_entity.type
_entity.pdbx_description
1 polymer ?
#
loop_
_entity_poly.entity_id
_entity_poly.type
_entity_poly.pdbx_seq_one_letter_code
_entity_poly.pdbx_strand_id
1 'polypeptide(L)'
;MYRDDIVVDILPKAEVPSDLSYDDYPDKTIVPGFIDIQVNGGGEVMFNNTTTVEGINTICKAHRKHGTAYLLPTLISATATDMTNALNAVASAIEQRIPGVAGIHLEGPWLNANKKGAHDAGKFYAPSVSELESFPWLAMGTTLVTLAAECVDNEVLAWLKSHDVVVSCGHSNASSMNYRVKSCH
;
A
#
# COMPACT_ATOMS: atom_id res chain seq x y z
N MET A 1 21.69 -9.51 -16.64
CA MET A 1 21.38 -10.95 -16.73
C MET A 1 20.36 -11.30 -15.67
N TYR A 2 19.43 -12.20 -15.95
CA TYR A 2 18.50 -12.70 -14.95
C TYR A 2 18.36 -14.22 -15.04
N ARG A 3 17.99 -14.86 -13.93
CA ARG A 3 17.71 -16.30 -13.81
C ARG A 3 16.61 -16.46 -12.79
N ASP A 4 15.59 -17.27 -13.10
CA ASP A 4 14.46 -17.56 -12.20
C ASP A 4 13.88 -16.28 -11.56
N ASP A 5 13.60 -15.27 -12.40
CA ASP A 5 13.08 -13.94 -12.03
C ASP A 5 14.00 -13.06 -11.16
N ILE A 6 15.26 -13.47 -10.95
CA ILE A 6 16.25 -12.71 -10.18
C ILE A 6 17.30 -12.12 -11.11
N VAL A 7 17.57 -10.82 -10.98
CA VAL A 7 18.72 -10.19 -11.64
C VAL A 7 19.99 -10.70 -10.96
N VAL A 8 20.81 -11.44 -11.71
CA VAL A 8 22.04 -12.06 -11.20
C VAL A 8 23.30 -11.27 -11.52
N ASP A 9 23.24 -10.40 -12.53
CA ASP A 9 24.41 -9.60 -12.92
C ASP A 9 24.02 -8.39 -13.78
N ILE A 10 24.86 -7.35 -13.78
CA ILE A 10 24.78 -6.16 -14.64
C ILE A 10 26.17 -5.94 -15.24
N LEU A 11 26.30 -6.24 -16.53
CA LEU A 11 27.58 -6.23 -17.25
C LEU A 11 27.54 -5.28 -18.45
N PRO A 12 28.69 -4.73 -18.87
CA PRO A 12 28.81 -4.10 -20.18
C PRO A 12 28.40 -5.06 -21.31
N LYS A 13 27.78 -4.55 -22.38
CA LYS A 13 27.33 -5.38 -23.52
C LYS A 13 28.46 -6.23 -24.13
N ALA A 14 29.68 -5.71 -24.15
CA ALA A 14 30.86 -6.40 -24.68
C ALA A 14 31.28 -7.63 -23.86
N GLU A 15 30.80 -7.75 -22.61
CA GLU A 15 31.14 -8.83 -21.68
C GLU A 15 30.03 -9.89 -21.57
N VAL A 16 28.93 -9.74 -22.33
CA VAL A 16 27.85 -10.73 -22.35
C VAL A 16 28.36 -12.03 -22.98
N PRO A 17 28.27 -13.18 -22.27
CA PRO A 17 28.70 -14.47 -22.79
C PRO A 17 28.04 -14.82 -24.15
N SER A 18 28.84 -15.30 -25.10
CA SER A 18 28.39 -15.56 -26.48
C SER A 18 27.37 -16.71 -26.61
N ASP A 19 27.26 -17.54 -25.58
CA ASP A 19 26.31 -18.66 -25.49
C ASP A 19 24.93 -18.23 -24.92
N LEU A 20 24.78 -16.97 -24.49
CA LEU A 20 23.50 -16.44 -24.01
C LEU A 20 22.71 -15.73 -25.12
N SER A 21 21.43 -16.08 -25.24
CA SER A 21 20.46 -15.29 -25.99
C SER A 21 20.03 -14.05 -25.18
N TYR A 22 19.91 -12.91 -25.84
CA TYR A 22 19.37 -11.69 -25.22
C TYR A 22 18.51 -10.91 -26.21
N ASP A 23 17.52 -10.19 -25.67
CA ASP A 23 16.77 -9.17 -26.39
C ASP A 23 17.50 -7.83 -26.29
N ASP A 24 17.59 -7.10 -27.40
CA ASP A 24 18.20 -5.77 -27.45
C ASP A 24 17.12 -4.69 -27.51
N TYR A 25 17.29 -3.63 -26.71
CA TYR A 25 16.33 -2.54 -26.60
C TYR A 25 17.03 -1.17 -26.75
N PRO A 26 17.62 -0.87 -27.91
CA PRO A 26 18.52 0.28 -28.10
C PRO A 26 17.85 1.64 -27.85
N ASP A 27 16.54 1.74 -28.10
CA ASP A 27 15.76 2.99 -27.96
C ASP A 27 14.91 3.04 -26.70
N LYS A 28 15.16 2.13 -25.74
CA LYS A 28 14.40 2.07 -24.48
C LYS A 28 15.32 2.25 -23.28
N THR A 29 14.73 2.77 -22.21
CA THR A 29 15.37 2.73 -20.88
C THR A 29 14.83 1.53 -20.12
N ILE A 30 15.73 0.67 -19.65
CA ILE A 30 15.39 -0.41 -18.72
C ILE A 30 15.57 0.13 -17.31
N VAL A 31 14.49 0.07 -16.53
CA VAL A 31 14.45 0.50 -15.13
C VAL A 31 13.82 -0.61 -14.28
N PRO A 32 14.06 -0.65 -12.96
CA PRO A 32 13.24 -1.45 -12.07
C PRO A 32 11.77 -1.09 -12.24
N GLY A 33 10.89 -2.09 -12.17
CA GLY A 33 9.45 -1.83 -12.20
C GLY A 33 9.02 -0.96 -11.03
N PHE A 34 8.08 -0.05 -11.28
CA PHE A 34 7.66 0.91 -10.26
C PHE A 34 6.88 0.23 -9.12
N ILE A 35 6.99 0.81 -7.93
CA ILE A 35 6.19 0.43 -6.76
C ILE A 35 5.26 1.59 -6.46
N ASP A 36 3.95 1.37 -6.61
CA ASP A 36 2.94 2.39 -6.32
C ASP A 36 2.28 2.12 -4.97
N ILE A 37 2.59 2.96 -3.98
CA ILE A 37 2.13 2.77 -2.60
C ILE A 37 0.71 3.30 -2.35
N GLN A 38 0.07 3.93 -3.33
CA GLN A 38 -1.26 4.50 -3.18
C GLN A 38 -2.11 4.33 -4.45
N VAL A 39 -2.84 3.22 -4.56
CA VAL A 39 -3.66 2.89 -5.74
C VAL A 39 -5.12 2.63 -5.35
N ASN A 40 -6.01 3.60 -5.58
CA ASN A 40 -7.45 3.44 -5.29
C ASN A 40 -8.18 2.53 -6.31
N GLY A 41 -7.64 2.36 -7.52
CA GLY A 41 -8.30 1.66 -8.60
C GLY A 41 -7.47 1.55 -9.88
N GLY A 42 -8.02 0.88 -10.88
CA GLY A 42 -7.39 0.62 -12.17
C GLY A 42 -8.20 -0.38 -13.01
N GLY A 43 -8.19 -0.21 -14.33
CA GLY A 43 -8.96 -1.07 -15.23
C GLY A 43 -10.47 -1.00 -15.00
N GLU A 44 -10.98 0.22 -14.78
CA GLU A 44 -12.40 0.51 -14.47
C GLU A 44 -12.91 -0.05 -13.14
N VAL A 45 -12.04 -0.66 -12.34
CA VAL A 45 -12.34 -1.16 -10.99
C VAL A 45 -11.81 -0.19 -9.94
N MET A 46 -12.65 0.14 -8.96
CA MET A 46 -12.27 0.86 -7.75
C MET A 46 -12.21 -0.11 -6.58
N PHE A 47 -11.11 -0.13 -5.84
CA PHE A 47 -10.92 -1.08 -4.74
C PHE A 47 -11.98 -0.89 -3.65
N ASN A 48 -12.33 0.35 -3.33
CA ASN A 48 -13.45 0.71 -2.45
C ASN A 48 -14.81 0.08 -2.80
N ASN A 49 -15.05 -0.21 -4.09
CA ASN A 49 -16.33 -0.75 -4.57
C ASN A 49 -16.25 -2.25 -4.86
N THR A 50 -15.05 -2.78 -5.08
CA THR A 50 -14.81 -4.18 -5.46
C THR A 50 -13.65 -4.73 -4.64
N THR A 51 -13.90 -4.86 -3.34
CA THR A 51 -12.98 -5.36 -2.33
C THR A 51 -12.84 -6.89 -2.41
N THR A 52 -12.35 -7.40 -3.54
CA THR A 52 -12.16 -8.83 -3.79
C THR A 52 -10.80 -9.12 -4.44
N VAL A 53 -10.38 -10.37 -4.43
CA VAL A 53 -9.15 -10.83 -5.07
C VAL A 53 -9.16 -10.54 -6.58
N GLU A 54 -10.31 -10.72 -7.25
CA GLU A 54 -10.50 -10.44 -8.67
C GLU A 54 -10.39 -8.95 -8.97
N GLY A 55 -10.96 -8.11 -8.10
CA GLY A 55 -10.84 -6.65 -8.18
C GLY A 55 -9.37 -6.22 -8.09
N ILE A 56 -8.65 -6.72 -7.07
CA ILE A 56 -7.21 -6.48 -6.89
C ILE A 56 -6.41 -6.93 -8.11
N ASN A 57 -6.67 -8.13 -8.64
CA ASN A 57 -5.99 -8.66 -9.82
C ASN A 57 -6.23 -7.79 -11.07
N THR A 58 -7.45 -7.28 -11.24
CA THR A 58 -7.80 -6.37 -12.33
C THR A 58 -7.01 -5.06 -12.24
N ILE A 59 -6.94 -4.47 -11.05
CA ILE A 59 -6.15 -3.27 -10.77
C ILE A 59 -4.66 -3.52 -11.08
N CYS A 60 -4.09 -4.62 -10.57
CA CYS A 60 -2.68 -4.97 -10.80
C CYS A 60 -2.36 -5.13 -12.29
N LYS A 61 -3.23 -5.81 -13.05
CA LYS A 61 -3.07 -5.97 -14.51
C LYS A 61 -3.15 -4.65 -15.26
N ALA A 62 -4.01 -3.73 -14.83
CA ALA A 62 -4.12 -2.42 -15.45
C ALA A 62 -2.84 -1.60 -15.26
N HIS A 63 -2.35 -1.52 -14.01
CA HIS A 63 -1.15 -0.77 -13.65
C HIS A 63 0.14 -1.35 -14.25
N ARG A 64 0.21 -2.68 -14.40
CA ARG A 64 1.35 -3.36 -15.05
C ARG A 64 1.59 -2.89 -16.49
N LYS A 65 0.55 -2.48 -17.22
CA LYS A 65 0.68 -1.93 -18.58
C LYS A 65 1.42 -0.58 -18.62
N HIS A 66 1.56 0.07 -17.46
CA HIS A 66 2.18 1.39 -17.31
C HIS A 66 3.49 1.33 -16.51
N GLY A 67 4.04 0.14 -16.27
CA GLY A 67 5.36 -0.04 -15.64
C GLY A 67 5.34 -0.32 -14.14
N THR A 68 4.16 -0.32 -13.50
CA THR A 68 4.03 -0.68 -12.07
C THR A 68 4.17 -2.19 -11.90
N ALA A 69 5.24 -2.61 -11.23
CA ALA A 69 5.48 -4.02 -10.91
C ALA A 69 4.71 -4.46 -9.66
N TYR A 70 4.69 -3.59 -8.65
CA TYR A 70 4.04 -3.82 -7.36
C TYR A 70 3.22 -2.62 -6.92
N LEU A 71 2.14 -2.85 -6.18
CA LEU A 71 1.31 -1.81 -5.62
C LEU A 71 0.69 -2.18 -4.28
N LEU A 72 0.19 -1.17 -3.59
CA LEU A 72 -0.70 -1.30 -2.45
C LEU A 72 -2.11 -0.84 -2.88
N PRO A 73 -3.11 -1.74 -2.95
CA PRO A 73 -4.49 -1.32 -3.12
C PRO A 73 -4.90 -0.44 -1.94
N THR A 74 -5.39 0.76 -2.24
CA THR A 74 -5.72 1.78 -1.24
C THR A 74 -7.21 1.81 -0.98
N LEU A 75 -7.59 1.55 0.27
CA LEU A 75 -8.94 1.76 0.76
C LEU A 75 -9.02 3.15 1.40
N ILE A 76 -9.88 4.03 0.85
CA ILE A 76 -10.22 5.35 1.44
C ILE A 76 -11.56 5.30 2.16
N SER A 77 -11.90 6.28 3.01
CA SER A 77 -13.29 6.51 3.49
C SER A 77 -14.07 5.23 3.85
N ALA A 78 -13.54 4.47 4.79
CA ALA A 78 -14.00 3.12 5.13
C ALA A 78 -14.68 3.05 6.50
N THR A 79 -15.66 2.16 6.63
CA THR A 79 -16.14 1.68 7.93
C THR A 79 -15.23 0.57 8.47
N ALA A 80 -15.36 0.20 9.74
CA ALA A 80 -14.63 -0.95 10.30
C ALA A 80 -14.89 -2.25 9.51
N THR A 81 -16.12 -2.46 9.04
CA THR A 81 -16.47 -3.61 8.19
C THR A 81 -15.74 -3.56 6.84
N ASP A 82 -15.65 -2.38 6.22
CA ASP A 82 -14.94 -2.20 4.95
C ASP A 82 -13.43 -2.50 5.12
N MET A 83 -12.83 -2.04 6.23
CA MET A 83 -11.43 -2.32 6.57
C MET A 83 -11.17 -3.81 6.75
N THR A 84 -12.02 -4.51 7.51
CA THR A 84 -11.95 -5.96 7.70
C THR A 84 -12.04 -6.71 6.37
N ASN A 85 -12.97 -6.31 5.49
CA ASN A 85 -13.11 -6.93 4.17
C ASN A 85 -11.87 -6.69 3.30
N ALA A 86 -11.31 -5.47 3.33
CA ALA A 86 -10.12 -5.13 2.55
C ALA A 86 -8.88 -5.89 3.00
N LEU A 87 -8.66 -5.97 4.31
CA LEU A 87 -7.57 -6.74 4.90
C LEU A 87 -7.67 -8.23 4.50
N ASN A 88 -8.85 -8.83 4.63
CA ASN A 88 -9.08 -10.21 4.22
C ASN A 88 -8.86 -10.43 2.71
N ALA A 89 -9.36 -9.50 1.86
CA ALA A 89 -9.19 -9.60 0.41
C ALA A 89 -7.72 -9.52 0.01
N VAL A 90 -6.95 -8.61 0.60
CA VAL A 90 -5.50 -8.48 0.33
C VAL A 90 -4.73 -9.68 0.87
N ALA A 91 -5.02 -10.14 2.09
CA ALA A 91 -4.40 -11.34 2.64
C ALA A 91 -4.60 -12.55 1.72
N SER A 92 -5.83 -12.75 1.23
CA SER A 92 -6.14 -13.81 0.28
C SER A 92 -5.43 -13.61 -1.07
N ALA A 93 -5.33 -12.38 -1.58
CA ALA A 93 -4.61 -12.10 -2.82
C ALA A 93 -3.11 -12.42 -2.70
N ILE A 94 -2.50 -12.16 -1.53
CA ILE A 94 -1.11 -12.51 -1.25
C ILE A 94 -0.94 -14.03 -1.15
N GLU A 95 -1.83 -14.73 -0.44
CA GLU A 95 -1.82 -16.19 -0.31
C GLU A 95 -1.96 -16.88 -1.69
N GLN A 96 -2.84 -16.36 -2.54
CA GLN A 96 -3.05 -16.82 -3.91
C GLN A 96 -1.95 -16.34 -4.88
N ARG A 97 -0.95 -15.58 -4.40
CA ARG A 97 0.17 -15.05 -5.17
C ARG A 97 -0.26 -14.23 -6.39
N ILE A 98 -1.29 -13.40 -6.23
CA ILE A 98 -1.70 -12.45 -7.27
C ILE A 98 -0.50 -11.55 -7.62
N PRO A 99 -0.03 -11.53 -8.88
CA PRO A 99 1.15 -10.76 -9.24
C PRO A 99 0.98 -9.26 -9.00
N GLY A 100 1.93 -8.67 -8.27
CA GLY A 100 2.01 -7.23 -8.04
C GLY A 100 1.36 -6.73 -6.75
N VAL A 101 0.77 -7.60 -5.93
CA VAL A 101 0.25 -7.20 -4.61
C VAL A 101 1.40 -7.21 -3.60
N ALA A 102 1.78 -6.04 -3.09
CA ALA A 102 2.82 -5.91 -2.05
C ALA A 102 2.27 -5.80 -0.63
N GLY A 103 0.95 -5.63 -0.49
CA GLY A 103 0.32 -5.30 0.78
C GLY A 103 -0.94 -4.47 0.58
N ILE A 104 -1.33 -3.70 1.60
CA ILE A 104 -2.51 -2.82 1.61
C ILE A 104 -2.13 -1.41 2.08
N HIS A 105 -2.84 -0.42 1.56
CA HIS A 105 -2.84 0.93 2.10
C HIS A 105 -4.24 1.29 2.65
N LEU A 106 -4.31 1.61 3.93
CA LEU A 106 -5.51 2.11 4.59
C LEU A 106 -5.36 3.63 4.74
N GLU A 107 -6.08 4.40 3.94
CA GLU A 107 -6.03 5.86 3.96
C GLU A 107 -7.22 6.41 4.74
N GLY A 108 -7.04 6.58 6.05
CA GLY A 108 -8.11 6.83 7.00
C GLY A 108 -8.74 5.53 7.54
N PRO A 109 -9.88 5.64 8.26
CA PRO A 109 -10.73 6.81 8.43
C PRO A 109 -10.31 7.79 9.55
N TRP A 110 -9.16 7.58 10.19
CA TRP A 110 -8.71 8.39 11.33
C TRP A 110 -8.05 9.70 10.90
N LEU A 111 -8.83 10.56 10.23
CA LEU A 111 -8.37 11.77 9.55
C LEU A 111 -9.00 13.03 10.15
N ASN A 112 -8.39 14.20 9.86
CA ASN A 112 -8.94 15.47 10.28
C ASN A 112 -10.04 15.93 9.31
N ALA A 113 -11.25 16.16 9.82
CA ALA A 113 -12.39 16.61 9.02
C ALA A 113 -12.12 17.92 8.24
N ASN A 114 -11.26 18.81 8.75
CA ASN A 114 -10.88 20.05 8.09
C ASN A 114 -9.99 19.85 6.86
N LYS A 115 -9.43 18.64 6.69
CA LYS A 115 -8.54 18.25 5.59
C LYS A 115 -9.06 17.02 4.84
N LYS A 116 -10.38 16.77 4.90
CA LYS A 116 -11.00 15.57 4.33
C LYS A 116 -10.76 15.35 2.84
N GLY A 117 -10.56 16.39 2.02
CA GLY A 117 -10.44 16.22 0.57
C GLY A 117 -11.65 15.47 -0.01
N ALA A 118 -11.39 14.38 -0.74
CA ALA A 118 -12.42 13.50 -1.31
C ALA A 118 -13.05 12.53 -0.28
N HIS A 119 -12.58 12.52 0.96
CA HIS A 119 -13.05 11.57 1.97
C HIS A 119 -14.40 11.96 2.58
N ASP A 120 -15.18 10.94 2.95
CA ASP A 120 -16.44 11.08 3.68
C ASP A 120 -16.20 11.24 5.18
N ALA A 121 -16.27 12.48 5.65
CA ALA A 121 -16.08 12.83 7.06
C ALA A 121 -17.12 12.18 8.00
N GLY A 122 -18.27 11.72 7.49
CA GLY A 122 -19.26 10.98 8.28
C GLY A 122 -18.75 9.63 8.80
N LYS A 123 -17.65 9.13 8.23
CA LYS A 123 -17.00 7.89 8.64
C LYS A 123 -15.80 8.10 9.56
N PHE A 124 -15.43 9.35 9.86
CA PHE A 124 -14.25 9.63 10.65
C PHE A 124 -14.52 9.41 12.14
N TYR A 125 -13.58 8.76 12.81
CA TYR A 125 -13.59 8.55 14.25
C TYR A 125 -12.16 8.36 14.76
N ALA A 126 -11.97 8.46 16.08
CA ALA A 126 -10.71 8.10 16.73
C ALA A 126 -10.79 6.63 17.19
N PRO A 127 -9.88 5.75 16.78
CA PRO A 127 -9.90 4.35 17.15
C PRO A 127 -9.39 4.16 18.58
N SER A 128 -9.82 3.06 19.20
CA SER A 128 -9.19 2.54 20.42
C SER A 128 -8.21 1.41 20.09
N VAL A 129 -7.26 1.13 20.99
CA VAL A 129 -6.35 -0.02 20.84
C VAL A 129 -7.14 -1.34 20.72
N SER A 130 -8.18 -1.53 21.54
CA SER A 130 -9.04 -2.73 21.46
C SER A 130 -9.73 -2.91 20.11
N GLU A 131 -10.01 -1.80 19.43
CA GLU A 131 -10.58 -1.86 18.09
C GLU A 131 -9.53 -2.25 17.04
N LEU A 132 -8.29 -1.75 17.17
CA LEU A 132 -7.19 -2.19 16.33
C LEU A 132 -6.98 -3.70 16.44
N GLU A 133 -7.00 -4.23 17.66
CA GLU A 133 -6.84 -5.67 17.92
C GLU A 133 -7.94 -6.53 17.29
N SER A 134 -9.09 -5.94 16.94
CA SER A 134 -10.19 -6.66 16.29
C SER A 134 -10.00 -6.83 14.77
N PHE A 135 -9.12 -6.06 14.15
CA PHE A 135 -8.90 -6.14 12.70
C PHE A 135 -8.00 -7.33 12.33
N PRO A 136 -8.27 -7.99 11.19
CA PRO A 136 -7.44 -9.08 10.70
C PRO A 136 -6.19 -8.54 9.97
N TRP A 137 -5.27 -7.93 10.70
CA TRP A 137 -4.04 -7.38 10.13
C TRP A 137 -3.25 -8.42 9.33
N LEU A 138 -2.57 -7.96 8.28
CA LEU A 138 -1.85 -8.84 7.38
C LEU A 138 -0.70 -9.56 8.11
N ALA A 139 -0.66 -10.90 8.00
CA ALA A 139 0.48 -11.69 8.46
C ALA A 139 1.69 -11.64 7.50
N MET A 140 1.46 -11.23 6.24
CA MET A 140 2.48 -11.09 5.20
C MET A 140 2.18 -9.88 4.33
N GLY A 141 3.23 -9.28 3.78
CA GLY A 141 3.12 -8.04 3.00
C GLY A 141 3.11 -6.79 3.88
N THR A 142 3.07 -5.63 3.23
CA THR A 142 3.15 -4.33 3.92
C THR A 142 1.77 -3.82 4.27
N THR A 143 1.57 -3.35 5.50
CA THR A 143 0.41 -2.52 5.84
C THR A 143 0.87 -1.07 5.98
N LEU A 144 0.38 -0.20 5.11
CA LEU A 144 0.54 1.25 5.22
C LEU A 144 -0.76 1.85 5.74
N VAL A 145 -0.69 2.68 6.79
CA VAL A 145 -1.82 3.45 7.29
C VAL A 145 -1.53 4.94 7.16
N THR A 146 -2.37 5.67 6.44
CA THR A 146 -2.37 7.14 6.49
C THR A 146 -3.39 7.60 7.52
N LEU A 147 -2.94 8.38 8.50
CA LEU A 147 -3.79 8.96 9.55
C LEU A 147 -3.41 10.41 9.85
N ALA A 148 -4.32 11.13 10.52
CA ALA A 148 -4.01 12.41 11.14
C ALA A 148 -3.54 12.18 12.57
N ALA A 149 -2.26 12.46 12.85
CA ALA A 149 -1.65 12.15 14.15
C ALA A 149 -2.36 12.85 15.32
N GLU A 150 -2.95 14.03 15.10
CA GLU A 150 -3.73 14.76 16.10
C GLU A 150 -5.13 14.19 16.35
N CYS A 151 -5.60 13.25 15.53
CA CYS A 151 -6.91 12.60 15.63
C CYS A 151 -6.86 11.20 16.25
N VAL A 152 -5.68 10.75 16.69
CA VAL A 152 -5.47 9.46 17.34
C VAL A 152 -4.66 9.62 18.63
N ASP A 153 -4.86 8.73 19.60
CA ASP A 153 -4.08 8.72 20.82
C ASP A 153 -2.67 8.17 20.61
N ASN A 154 -1.74 8.48 21.53
CA ASN A 154 -0.36 7.98 21.42
C ASN A 154 -0.27 6.46 21.54
N GLU A 155 -1.19 5.84 22.29
CA GLU A 155 -1.27 4.39 22.46
C GLU A 155 -1.63 3.70 21.13
N VAL A 156 -2.50 4.30 20.32
CA VAL A 156 -2.83 3.82 18.96
C VAL A 156 -1.58 3.85 18.07
N LEU A 157 -0.82 4.93 18.09
CA LEU A 157 0.42 5.04 17.30
C LEU A 157 1.47 4.02 17.75
N ALA A 158 1.63 3.85 19.06
CA ALA A 158 2.55 2.86 19.63
C ALA A 158 2.14 1.44 19.23
N TRP A 159 0.84 1.13 19.27
CA TRP A 159 0.30 -0.15 18.85
C TRP A 159 0.54 -0.43 17.36
N LEU A 160 0.24 0.53 16.47
CA LEU A 160 0.49 0.37 15.03
C LEU A 160 1.99 0.07 14.76
N LYS A 161 2.88 0.82 15.41
CA LYS A 161 4.32 0.65 15.29
C LYS A 161 4.80 -0.71 15.82
N SER A 162 4.21 -1.22 16.91
CA SER A 162 4.60 -2.53 17.47
C SER A 162 4.09 -3.72 16.64
N HIS A 163 3.20 -3.49 15.68
CA HIS A 163 2.63 -4.50 14.78
C HIS A 163 3.12 -4.34 13.34
N ASP A 164 4.31 -3.75 13.15
CA ASP A 164 4.97 -3.55 11.85
C ASP A 164 4.10 -2.80 10.81
N VAL A 165 3.14 -1.98 11.28
CA VAL A 165 2.36 -1.09 10.41
C VAL A 165 3.17 0.17 10.12
N VAL A 166 3.37 0.46 8.84
CA VAL A 166 3.98 1.71 8.40
C VAL A 166 2.95 2.83 8.56
N VAL A 167 3.27 3.83 9.36
CA VAL A 167 2.39 4.99 9.58
C VAL A 167 2.84 6.16 8.74
N SER A 168 1.93 6.69 7.92
CA SER A 168 2.08 7.93 7.17
C SER A 168 1.15 9.00 7.75
N CYS A 169 1.67 10.23 7.88
CA CYS A 169 0.86 11.35 8.34
C CYS A 169 0.26 12.08 7.13
N GLY A 170 -1.06 12.04 7.00
CA GLY A 170 -1.79 12.67 5.91
C GLY A 170 -3.15 13.16 6.36
N HIS A 171 -3.76 14.08 5.60
CA HIS A 171 -5.00 14.77 5.98
C HIS A 171 -4.97 15.34 7.40
N SER A 172 -3.79 15.82 7.82
CA SER A 172 -3.52 16.40 9.12
C SER A 172 -3.51 17.92 9.03
N ASN A 173 -3.95 18.57 10.09
CA ASN A 173 -3.78 20.00 10.34
C ASN A 173 -2.80 20.25 11.50
N ALA A 174 -1.96 19.28 11.81
CA ALA A 174 -0.98 19.38 12.89
C ALA A 174 0.07 20.45 12.59
N SER A 175 0.39 21.24 13.62
CA SER A 175 1.57 22.11 13.60
C SER A 175 2.84 21.29 13.84
N SER A 176 4.00 21.84 13.50
CA SER A 176 5.31 21.21 13.74
C SER A 176 5.55 20.81 15.20
N MET A 177 4.89 21.47 16.16
CA MET A 177 4.99 21.17 17.58
C MET A 177 4.27 19.86 17.96
N ASN A 178 3.15 19.56 17.32
CA ASN A 178 2.39 18.33 17.58
C ASN A 178 3.12 17.07 17.06
N TYR A 179 3.93 17.21 16.00
CA TYR A 179 4.76 16.11 15.49
C TYR A 179 5.90 15.75 16.43
N ARG A 180 6.54 16.74 17.08
CA ARG A 180 7.69 16.51 17.99
C ARG A 180 7.30 15.78 19.28
N VAL A 181 6.14 16.07 19.85
CA VAL A 181 5.69 15.45 21.11
C VAL A 181 5.40 13.96 20.92
N LYS A 182 4.97 13.53 19.73
CA LYS A 182 4.64 12.12 19.46
C LYS A 182 5.80 11.29 18.91
N SER A 183 6.86 11.93 18.39
CA SER A 183 8.07 11.25 17.90
C SER A 183 9.10 10.91 18.98
N CYS A 184 8.96 11.49 20.17
CA CYS A 184 9.83 11.17 21.29
C CYS A 184 9.07 10.21 22.21
N HIS A 185 9.42 8.92 22.17
CA HIS A 185 9.69 7.99 23.28
C HIS A 185 10.10 6.64 22.65
#